data_AF-A0A9P8SPW1-F1
#
_entry.id   AF-A0A9P8SPW1-F1
#
_cell.length_a   1.000
_cell.length_b   1.000
_cell.length_c   1.000
_cell.angle_alpha   90.00
_cell.angle_beta   90.00
_cell.angle_gamma   90.00
#
_symmetry.space_group_name_H-M   'P 1'
#
loop_
_entity.id
_entity.type
_entity.pdbx_description
1 polymer ?
#
loop_
_entity_poly.entity_id
_entity_poly.type
_entity_poly.pdbx_seq_one_letter_code
_entity_poly.pdbx_strand_id
1 'polypeptide(L)'
;MQLSPKNTRPPNERPPPYCARDGPPQEQREAGSAKADADDSPWPPKDIDLSIMFLPDPMDPWLNNAAWEADVDVVAKDVPRLMREGFHWNEANIQREKGHMVLRGLPPIPRSRGWSYARVFYLTDKPRDGGDAQWTATLTVFARKLSVLSNFKPRQISLGNVHSAWAWNRDKKLTYSYYAIRPGDSFNTIYDDRPLEGWWPWPKKRQSPLQGCCPWL
;
A
#
# COMPACT_ATOMS: atom_id res chain seq x y z
N MET A 1 -46.63 48.60 -0.76
CA MET A 1 -46.40 48.24 -2.17
C MET A 1 -44.91 48.48 -2.44
N GLN A 2 -44.06 47.44 -2.43
CA GLN A 2 -43.55 46.68 -3.61
C GLN A 2 -42.69 47.59 -4.54
N LEU A 3 -41.40 47.34 -4.87
CA LEU A 3 -40.66 46.13 -5.29
C LEU A 3 -39.13 46.24 -5.00
N SER A 4 -38.46 45.08 -4.90
CA SER A 4 -36.98 44.89 -4.89
C SER A 4 -36.29 45.25 -6.23
N PRO A 5 -34.93 45.34 -6.26
CA PRO A 5 -34.17 44.28 -6.95
C PRO A 5 -32.82 43.95 -6.25
N LYS A 6 -32.51 42.69 -6.00
CA LYS A 6 -31.78 41.69 -6.83
C LYS A 6 -30.32 41.53 -6.42
N ASN A 7 -30.10 40.39 -5.78
CA ASN A 7 -28.91 39.55 -5.74
C ASN A 7 -28.10 39.62 -7.05
N THR A 8 -26.82 40.00 -6.96
CA THR A 8 -25.82 39.76 -8.02
C THR A 8 -24.73 38.86 -7.44
N ARG A 9 -24.75 37.59 -7.85
CA ARG A 9 -23.61 36.67 -7.74
C ARG A 9 -22.42 37.27 -8.52
N PRO A 10 -21.18 37.14 -8.04
CA PRO A 10 -20.03 37.46 -8.88
C PRO A 10 -19.98 36.47 -10.07
N PRO A 11 -19.57 36.96 -11.25
CA PRO A 11 -19.59 36.18 -12.47
C PRO A 11 -18.43 35.20 -12.50
N ASN A 12 -18.77 33.91 -12.58
CA ASN A 12 -18.13 32.89 -13.43
C ASN A 12 -16.66 33.18 -13.79
N GLU A 13 -15.75 33.07 -12.82
CA GLU A 13 -14.32 33.04 -13.08
C GLU A 13 -14.00 31.77 -13.87
N ARG A 14 -13.70 31.95 -15.15
CA ARG A 14 -13.15 30.86 -15.97
C ARG A 14 -11.84 30.41 -15.31
N PRO A 15 -11.57 29.09 -15.20
CA PRO A 15 -10.26 28.64 -14.77
C PRO A 15 -9.17 29.25 -15.68
N PRO A 16 -7.98 29.56 -15.15
CA PRO A 16 -6.94 30.24 -15.91
C PRO A 16 -6.61 29.44 -17.19
N PRO A 17 -6.37 30.11 -18.33
CA PRO A 17 -5.98 29.42 -19.55
C PRO A 17 -4.62 28.77 -19.32
N TYR A 18 -4.53 27.45 -19.48
CA TYR A 18 -3.25 26.78 -19.64
C TYR A 18 -2.57 27.41 -20.86
N CYS A 19 -1.42 28.08 -20.64
CA CYS A 19 -0.68 28.70 -21.72
C CYS A 19 -0.51 27.72 -22.88
N ALA A 20 -0.92 28.16 -24.07
CA ALA A 20 -0.59 27.50 -25.31
C ALA A 20 0.93 27.34 -25.37
N ARG A 21 1.35 26.10 -25.59
CA ARG A 21 2.74 25.70 -25.75
C ARG A 21 3.23 26.22 -27.10
N ASP A 22 4.15 27.17 -27.12
CA ASP A 22 4.99 27.39 -28.30
C ASP A 22 5.90 26.17 -28.45
N GLY A 23 5.68 25.39 -29.52
CA GLY A 23 6.48 24.21 -29.83
C GLY A 23 7.84 24.61 -30.41
N PRO A 24 8.94 23.90 -30.08
CA PRO A 24 10.21 24.13 -30.76
C PRO A 24 10.23 23.49 -32.17
N PRO A 25 11.08 23.98 -33.09
CA PRO A 25 11.15 23.53 -34.47
C PRO A 25 11.59 22.06 -34.60
N GLN A 26 11.00 21.40 -35.60
CA GLN A 26 11.20 20.02 -35.97
C GLN A 26 12.53 19.85 -36.72
N GLU A 27 13.57 19.35 -36.03
CA GLU A 27 14.84 18.98 -36.66
C GLU A 27 14.95 17.45 -36.71
N GLN A 28 15.10 16.93 -37.93
CA GLN A 28 15.31 15.51 -38.21
C GLN A 28 16.64 15.06 -37.60
N ARG A 29 16.62 14.04 -36.73
CA ARG A 29 17.80 13.22 -36.47
C ARG A 29 17.48 11.75 -36.60
N GLU A 30 18.40 11.12 -37.31
CA GLU A 30 18.40 9.79 -37.90
C GLU A 30 18.21 8.64 -36.90
N ALA A 31 17.76 7.52 -37.47
CA ALA A 31 17.49 6.26 -36.82
C ALA A 31 18.75 5.67 -36.16
N GLY A 32 18.89 5.90 -34.86
CA GLY A 32 19.63 5.02 -33.96
C GLY A 32 18.65 4.02 -33.35
N SER A 33 18.68 2.77 -33.81
CA SER A 33 18.00 1.64 -33.15
C SER A 33 18.61 1.42 -31.77
N ALA A 34 18.24 2.24 -30.79
CA ALA A 34 18.37 1.92 -29.39
C ALA A 34 17.39 0.76 -29.15
N LYS A 35 17.95 -0.44 -28.95
CA LYS A 35 17.19 -1.54 -28.36
C LYS A 35 16.47 -0.96 -27.16
N ALA A 36 15.16 -1.10 -27.15
CA ALA A 36 14.39 -0.95 -25.93
C ALA A 36 14.96 -1.98 -24.96
N ASP A 37 15.89 -1.53 -24.13
CA ASP A 37 16.12 -2.17 -22.85
C ASP A 37 14.78 -2.03 -22.15
N ALA A 38 13.96 -3.06 -22.33
CA ALA A 38 12.90 -3.37 -21.41
C ALA A 38 13.60 -3.38 -20.07
N ASP A 39 13.43 -2.28 -19.34
CA ASP A 39 13.72 -2.21 -17.91
C ASP A 39 12.81 -3.23 -17.27
N ASP A 40 13.30 -4.46 -17.30
CA ASP A 40 12.80 -5.69 -16.71
C ASP A 40 13.05 -5.56 -15.21
N SER A 41 12.57 -4.46 -14.64
CA SER A 41 12.60 -4.20 -13.21
C SER A 41 11.77 -5.31 -12.60
N PRO A 42 12.39 -6.27 -11.89
CA PRO A 42 11.65 -7.41 -11.37
C PRO A 42 10.74 -6.83 -10.31
N TRP A 43 9.46 -6.85 -10.63
CA TRP A 43 8.42 -6.65 -9.65
C TRP A 43 8.31 -7.97 -8.87
N PRO A 44 8.44 -7.96 -7.54
CA PRO A 44 8.58 -6.79 -6.69
C PRO A 44 10.08 -6.40 -6.50
N PRO A 45 10.39 -5.12 -6.20
CA PRO A 45 11.78 -4.64 -6.13
C PRO A 45 12.69 -5.56 -5.32
N LYS A 46 13.91 -5.82 -5.84
CA LYS A 46 14.89 -6.74 -5.22
C LYS A 46 15.25 -6.42 -3.77
N ASP A 47 14.92 -5.21 -3.31
CA ASP A 47 15.31 -4.67 -2.02
C ASP A 47 14.18 -4.60 -0.98
N ILE A 48 13.12 -5.41 -1.13
CA ILE A 48 12.06 -5.46 -0.11
C ILE A 48 12.56 -6.17 1.16
N ASP A 49 12.21 -5.59 2.30
CA ASP A 49 12.57 -6.07 3.63
C ASP A 49 11.36 -6.59 4.41
N LEU A 50 10.16 -6.13 4.07
CA LEU A 50 8.88 -6.60 4.60
C LEU A 50 7.81 -6.54 3.52
N SER A 51 7.05 -7.61 3.36
CA SER A 51 5.88 -7.67 2.48
C SER A 51 4.66 -8.14 3.28
N ILE A 52 3.53 -7.43 3.15
CA ILE A 52 2.27 -7.78 3.80
C ILE A 52 1.17 -7.81 2.75
N MET A 53 0.51 -8.96 2.63
CA MET A 53 -0.64 -9.14 1.74
C MET A 53 -1.94 -9.03 2.54
N PHE A 54 -2.91 -8.33 1.97
CA PHE A 54 -4.23 -8.12 2.51
C PHE A 54 -5.31 -8.61 1.56
N LEU A 55 -6.33 -9.25 2.12
CA LEU A 55 -7.53 -9.70 1.41
C LEU A 55 -8.80 -9.24 2.15
N PRO A 56 -9.93 -9.06 1.44
CA PRO A 56 -11.23 -8.84 2.08
C PRO A 56 -11.56 -9.94 3.10
N ASP A 57 -11.29 -11.19 2.73
CA ASP A 57 -11.32 -12.35 3.60
C ASP A 57 -9.89 -12.92 3.70
N PRO A 58 -9.22 -12.78 4.87
CA PRO A 58 -7.85 -13.27 5.04
C PRO A 58 -7.75 -14.80 4.95
N MET A 59 -8.88 -15.52 5.04
CA MET A 59 -8.91 -16.98 5.00
C MET A 59 -9.21 -17.54 3.61
N ASP A 60 -9.46 -16.71 2.58
CA ASP A 60 -9.65 -17.18 1.20
C ASP A 60 -8.32 -17.72 0.64
N PRO A 61 -8.15 -19.05 0.49
CA PRO A 61 -6.88 -19.64 0.09
C PRO A 61 -6.65 -19.55 -1.43
N TRP A 62 -7.66 -19.18 -2.21
CA TRP A 62 -7.65 -19.28 -3.66
C TRP A 62 -7.79 -17.94 -4.38
N LEU A 63 -8.06 -16.84 -3.67
CA LEU A 63 -8.20 -15.48 -4.23
C LEU A 63 -9.30 -15.35 -5.31
N ASN A 64 -10.08 -16.41 -5.51
CA ASN A 64 -11.04 -16.51 -6.60
C ASN A 64 -12.23 -15.58 -6.37
N ASN A 65 -12.60 -15.39 -5.10
CA ASN A 65 -13.75 -14.58 -4.70
C ASN A 65 -13.37 -13.20 -4.15
N ALA A 66 -12.08 -12.96 -3.92
CA ALA A 66 -11.59 -11.69 -3.46
C ALA A 66 -11.93 -10.56 -4.45
N ALA A 67 -12.62 -9.52 -3.96
CA ALA A 67 -12.93 -8.34 -4.76
C ALA A 67 -11.66 -7.54 -5.10
N TRP A 68 -10.69 -7.57 -4.19
CA TRP A 68 -9.38 -6.93 -4.29
C TRP A 68 -8.33 -7.76 -3.55
N GLU A 69 -7.07 -7.55 -3.91
CA GLU A 69 -5.88 -7.98 -3.17
C GLU A 69 -5.00 -6.74 -2.98
N ALA A 70 -4.35 -6.60 -1.84
CA ALA A 70 -3.46 -5.48 -1.62
C ALA A 70 -2.13 -5.94 -1.03
N ASP A 71 -1.03 -5.53 -1.65
CA ASP A 71 0.32 -5.81 -1.19
C ASP A 71 0.97 -4.53 -0.68
N VAL A 72 1.54 -4.57 0.52
CA VAL A 72 2.40 -3.52 1.07
C VAL A 72 3.82 -4.03 1.09
N ASP A 73 4.64 -3.52 0.18
CA ASP A 73 6.06 -3.82 0.10
C ASP A 73 6.87 -2.68 0.70
N VAL A 74 7.69 -3.00 1.69
CA VAL A 74 8.41 -2.05 2.54
C VAL A 74 9.92 -2.24 2.36
N VAL A 75 10.61 -1.11 2.16
CA VAL A 75 12.07 -1.01 2.29
C VAL A 75 12.35 -0.30 3.60
N ALA A 76 13.10 -0.93 4.49
CA ALA A 76 13.34 -0.47 5.85
C ALA A 76 14.84 -0.38 6.14
N LYS A 77 15.28 0.69 6.81
CA LYS A 77 16.70 0.83 7.22
C LYS A 77 17.14 -0.24 8.22
N ASP A 78 16.21 -0.65 9.08
CA ASP A 78 16.45 -1.56 10.20
C ASP A 78 15.15 -2.33 10.54
N VAL A 79 15.04 -3.57 10.03
CA VAL A 79 13.88 -4.45 10.28
C VAL A 79 13.71 -4.81 11.76
N PRO A 80 14.75 -5.24 12.51
CA PRO A 80 14.64 -5.43 13.96
C PRO A 80 14.07 -4.20 14.68
N ARG A 81 14.54 -3.00 14.35
CA ARG A 81 13.99 -1.77 14.92
C ARG A 81 12.51 -1.59 14.56
N LEU A 82 12.15 -1.77 13.30
CA LEU A 82 10.76 -1.66 12.81
C LEU A 82 9.81 -2.66 13.51
N MET A 83 10.29 -3.87 13.81
CA MET A 83 9.55 -4.85 14.61
C MET A 83 9.37 -4.39 16.05
N ARG A 84 10.46 -3.94 16.69
CA ARG A 84 10.44 -3.51 18.10
C ARG A 84 9.57 -2.28 18.35
N GLU A 85 9.65 -1.30 17.46
CA GLU A 85 8.94 -0.01 17.58
C GLU A 85 7.53 -0.06 16.94
N GLY A 86 7.24 -1.11 16.18
CA GLY A 86 5.98 -1.30 15.47
C GLY A 86 5.99 -0.68 14.08
N PHE A 87 5.46 -1.41 13.10
CA PHE A 87 5.22 -0.86 11.77
C PHE A 87 3.85 -0.19 11.76
N HIS A 88 3.82 1.14 11.80
CA HIS A 88 2.58 1.92 11.81
C HIS A 88 2.48 2.78 10.55
N TRP A 89 1.37 2.64 9.83
CA TRP A 89 1.04 3.54 8.74
C TRP A 89 -0.47 3.80 8.67
N ASN A 90 -0.85 4.95 8.14
CA ASN A 90 -2.22 5.35 7.84
C ASN A 90 -2.25 6.27 6.61
N GLU A 91 -3.41 6.87 6.30
CA GLU A 91 -3.56 7.77 5.15
C GLU A 91 -2.65 9.01 5.19
N ALA A 92 -2.16 9.43 6.36
CA ALA A 92 -1.22 10.53 6.48
C ALA A 92 0.17 10.17 5.93
N ASN A 93 0.54 8.88 5.87
CA ASN A 93 1.80 8.44 5.28
C ASN A 93 1.79 8.46 3.74
N ILE A 94 0.62 8.60 3.12
CA ILE A 94 0.45 8.47 1.66
C ILE A 94 0.85 9.76 0.94
N GLN A 95 1.72 9.62 -0.05
CA GLN A 95 2.11 10.66 -1.00
C GLN A 95 1.08 10.72 -2.14
N ARG A 96 -0.02 11.47 -1.92
CA ARG A 96 -1.20 11.48 -2.79
C ARG A 96 -0.88 11.76 -4.26
N GLU A 97 -0.02 12.74 -4.53
CA GLU A 97 0.33 13.17 -5.89
C GLU A 97 1.16 12.16 -6.69
N LYS A 98 1.71 11.12 -6.03
CA LYS A 98 2.49 10.07 -6.70
C LYS A 98 1.66 8.83 -7.07
N GLY A 99 0.45 8.71 -6.54
CA GLY A 99 -0.40 7.55 -6.78
C GLY A 99 -0.88 7.49 -8.22
N HIS A 100 -0.99 6.28 -8.78
CA HIS A 100 -1.45 6.09 -10.16
C HIS A 100 -2.19 4.75 -10.35
N MET A 101 -2.85 4.60 -11.50
CA MET A 101 -3.49 3.35 -11.91
C MET A 101 -2.65 2.63 -12.96
N VAL A 102 -2.58 1.31 -12.87
CA VAL A 102 -1.99 0.42 -13.86
C VAL A 102 -3.14 -0.27 -14.59
N LEU A 103 -3.41 0.18 -15.82
CA LEU A 103 -4.53 -0.29 -16.62
C LEU A 103 -4.18 -1.46 -17.54
N ARG A 104 -2.88 -1.63 -17.83
CA ARG A 104 -2.30 -2.65 -18.70
C ARG A 104 -0.90 -2.99 -18.18
N GLY A 105 -0.40 -4.16 -18.55
CA GLY A 105 0.98 -4.54 -18.21
C GLY A 105 1.19 -4.93 -16.75
N LEU A 106 0.18 -5.52 -16.09
CA LEU A 106 0.40 -6.11 -14.76
C LEU A 106 1.52 -7.16 -14.81
N PRO A 107 2.35 -7.27 -13.75
CA PRO A 107 3.37 -8.31 -13.66
C PRO A 107 2.78 -9.73 -13.78
N PRO A 108 3.60 -10.74 -14.13
CA PRO A 108 3.12 -12.11 -14.38
C PRO A 108 2.36 -12.73 -13.20
N ILE A 109 2.82 -12.52 -11.96
CA ILE A 109 2.23 -13.12 -10.75
C ILE A 109 0.79 -12.61 -10.48
N PRO A 110 0.52 -11.31 -10.34
CA PRO A 110 -0.86 -10.83 -10.17
C PRO A 110 -1.73 -11.18 -11.38
N ARG A 111 -1.16 -11.21 -12.59
CA ARG A 111 -1.90 -11.64 -13.79
C ARG A 111 -2.29 -13.11 -13.74
N SER A 112 -1.42 -14.00 -13.27
CA SER A 112 -1.73 -15.44 -13.13
C SER A 112 -2.76 -15.72 -12.03
N ARG A 113 -2.89 -14.82 -11.03
CA ARG A 113 -3.99 -14.79 -10.05
C ARG A 113 -5.32 -14.24 -10.61
N GLY A 114 -5.32 -13.84 -11.89
CA GLY A 114 -6.50 -13.34 -12.60
C GLY A 114 -6.82 -11.86 -12.34
N TRP A 115 -5.89 -11.09 -11.80
CA TRP A 115 -6.06 -9.64 -11.66
C TRP A 115 -5.87 -8.94 -13.02
N SER A 116 -6.61 -7.84 -13.22
CA SER A 116 -6.63 -7.11 -14.50
C SER A 116 -6.07 -5.70 -14.37
N TYR A 117 -6.23 -5.08 -13.19
CA TYR A 117 -5.84 -3.71 -12.93
C TYR A 117 -5.13 -3.59 -11.59
N ALA A 118 -4.33 -2.54 -11.43
CA ALA A 118 -3.80 -2.16 -10.13
C ALA A 118 -3.92 -0.66 -9.86
N ARG A 119 -3.90 -0.29 -8.58
CA ARG A 119 -3.75 1.08 -8.10
C ARG A 119 -2.60 1.13 -7.11
N VAL A 120 -1.66 2.03 -7.35
CA VAL A 120 -0.43 2.15 -6.60
C VAL A 120 -0.48 3.38 -5.71
N PHE A 121 -0.12 3.22 -4.45
CA PHE A 121 0.07 4.30 -3.49
C PHE A 121 1.50 4.22 -2.94
N TYR A 122 2.13 5.38 -2.80
CA TYR A 122 3.47 5.48 -2.20
C TYR A 122 3.35 6.00 -0.78
N LEU A 123 4.04 5.34 0.15
CA LEU A 123 4.04 5.64 1.57
C LEU A 123 5.45 5.99 2.03
N THR A 124 5.52 6.90 2.99
CA THR A 124 6.78 7.22 3.67
C THR A 124 6.52 7.43 5.14
N ASP A 125 7.47 6.96 5.94
CA ASP A 125 7.49 7.21 7.37
C ASP A 125 7.42 8.71 7.68
N LYS A 126 6.76 9.05 8.79
CA LYS A 126 6.61 10.42 9.29
C LYS A 126 7.08 10.47 10.74
N PRO A 127 8.40 10.55 10.98
CA PRO A 127 8.94 10.59 12.33
C PRO A 127 8.44 11.84 13.05
N ARG A 128 8.08 11.67 14.33
CA ARG A 128 7.52 12.76 15.16
C ARG A 128 8.52 13.89 15.39
N ASP A 129 9.80 13.55 15.49
CA ASP A 129 10.85 14.49 15.90
C ASP A 129 11.61 15.10 14.71
N GLY A 130 11.04 15.01 13.49
CA GLY A 130 11.65 15.58 12.28
C GLY A 130 12.94 14.87 11.80
N GLY A 131 13.24 13.68 12.35
CA GLY A 131 14.37 12.86 11.90
C GLY A 131 14.16 12.25 10.51
N ASP A 132 15.08 11.37 10.12
CA ASP A 132 14.97 10.67 8.84
C ASP A 132 13.88 9.60 8.85
N ALA A 133 13.18 9.46 7.72
CA ALA A 133 12.28 8.34 7.48
C ALA A 133 12.99 6.99 7.69
N GLN A 134 12.40 6.11 8.50
CA GLN A 134 12.95 4.78 8.76
C GLN A 134 12.57 3.75 7.69
N TRP A 135 11.48 4.01 6.97
CA TRP A 135 10.98 3.14 5.93
C TRP A 135 10.25 3.92 4.83
N THR A 136 10.22 3.32 3.66
CA THR A 136 9.34 3.69 2.54
C THR A 136 8.59 2.46 2.10
N ALA A 137 7.36 2.62 1.61
CA ALA A 137 6.58 1.49 1.14
C ALA A 137 5.76 1.81 -0.10
N THR A 138 5.41 0.76 -0.83
CA THR A 138 4.44 0.79 -1.92
C THR A 138 3.25 -0.06 -1.53
N LEU A 139 2.06 0.52 -1.51
CA LEU A 139 0.80 -0.21 -1.40
C LEU A 139 0.22 -0.37 -2.81
N THR A 140 0.16 -1.61 -3.28
CA THR A 140 -0.40 -1.94 -4.59
C THR A 140 -1.69 -2.71 -4.40
N VAL A 141 -2.79 -2.17 -4.90
CA VAL A 141 -4.11 -2.79 -4.82
C VAL A 141 -4.47 -3.35 -6.18
N PHE A 142 -4.67 -4.65 -6.27
CA PHE A 142 -5.11 -5.35 -7.46
C PHE A 142 -6.62 -5.57 -7.45
N ALA A 143 -7.25 -5.50 -8.62
CA ALA A 143 -8.64 -5.89 -8.79
C ALA A 143 -8.94 -6.33 -10.23
N ARG A 144 -10.04 -7.07 -10.40
CA ARG A 144 -10.56 -7.48 -11.72
C ARG A 144 -11.39 -6.38 -12.38
N LYS A 145 -11.86 -5.40 -11.61
CA LYS A 145 -12.76 -4.32 -12.07
C LYS A 145 -12.20 -2.95 -11.67
N LEU A 146 -12.14 -2.01 -12.62
CA LEU A 146 -11.71 -0.64 -12.35
C LEU A 146 -12.59 0.10 -11.32
N SER A 147 -13.88 -0.21 -11.28
CA SER A 147 -14.81 0.36 -10.29
C SER A 147 -14.41 0.01 -8.86
N VAL A 148 -13.84 -1.18 -8.64
CA VAL A 148 -13.33 -1.58 -7.32
C VAL A 148 -12.14 -0.69 -6.93
N LEU A 149 -11.16 -0.51 -7.81
CA LEU A 149 -9.97 0.32 -7.54
C LEU A 149 -10.28 1.80 -7.35
N SER A 150 -11.26 2.32 -8.12
CA SER A 150 -11.69 3.71 -8.04
C SER A 150 -12.33 4.02 -6.69
N ASN A 151 -13.12 3.07 -6.18
CA ASN A 151 -13.81 3.19 -4.89
C ASN A 151 -12.94 2.79 -3.70
N PHE A 152 -11.87 2.02 -3.91
CA PHE A 152 -10.95 1.59 -2.87
C PHE A 152 -10.37 2.80 -2.11
N LYS A 153 -10.44 2.74 -0.76
CA LYS A 153 -9.81 3.71 0.14
C LYS A 153 -8.85 2.98 1.08
N PRO A 154 -7.59 3.43 1.23
CA PRO A 154 -6.62 2.77 2.11
C PRO A 154 -7.11 2.54 3.55
N ARG A 155 -7.94 3.45 4.10
CA ARG A 155 -8.57 3.27 5.42
C ARG A 155 -9.48 2.05 5.58
N GLN A 156 -9.85 1.37 4.49
CA GLN A 156 -10.66 0.15 4.56
C GLN A 156 -9.80 -1.10 4.85
N ILE A 157 -8.48 -1.00 4.71
CA ILE A 157 -7.55 -2.05 5.13
C ILE A 157 -7.49 -2.05 6.65
N SER A 158 -7.57 -3.23 7.25
CA SER A 158 -7.42 -3.46 8.68
C SER A 158 -6.46 -4.62 8.95
N LEU A 159 -6.01 -4.76 10.19
CA LEU A 159 -5.17 -5.90 10.58
C LEU A 159 -5.90 -7.24 10.36
N GLY A 160 -7.24 -7.25 10.47
CA GLY A 160 -8.08 -8.41 10.18
C GLY A 160 -8.10 -8.79 8.69
N ASN A 161 -7.55 -7.97 7.80
CA ASN A 161 -7.42 -8.30 6.38
C ASN A 161 -6.09 -8.97 6.05
N VAL A 162 -5.12 -9.04 6.98
CA VAL A 162 -3.80 -9.60 6.69
C VAL A 162 -3.91 -11.09 6.38
N HIS A 163 -3.60 -11.46 5.14
CA HIS A 163 -3.55 -12.84 4.69
C HIS A 163 -2.18 -13.46 4.93
N SER A 164 -1.12 -12.72 4.62
CA SER A 164 0.26 -13.15 4.83
C SER A 164 1.17 -11.97 5.15
N ALA A 165 2.27 -12.25 5.84
CA ALA A 165 3.33 -11.28 6.06
C ALA A 165 4.69 -11.97 6.16
N TRP A 166 5.69 -11.41 5.51
CA TRP A 166 7.06 -11.92 5.49
C TRP A 166 8.03 -10.79 5.72
N ALA A 167 9.11 -11.05 6.47
CA ALA A 167 10.22 -10.12 6.58
C ALA A 167 11.55 -10.83 6.45
N TRP A 168 12.53 -10.11 5.90
CA TRP A 168 13.86 -10.62 5.62
C TRP A 168 14.93 -9.77 6.31
N ASN A 169 16.07 -10.37 6.63
CA ASN A 169 17.23 -9.62 7.08
C ASN A 169 18.04 -9.04 5.90
N ARG A 170 19.15 -8.36 6.19
CA ARG A 170 20.04 -7.77 5.18
C ARG A 170 20.64 -8.80 4.21
N ASP A 171 20.81 -10.03 4.65
CA ASP A 171 21.28 -11.15 3.82
C ASP A 171 20.12 -11.80 3.02
N LYS A 172 18.94 -11.17 3.01
CA LYS A 172 17.70 -11.67 2.39
C LYS A 172 17.26 -13.06 2.88
N LYS A 173 17.64 -13.41 4.12
CA LYS A 173 17.14 -14.61 4.81
C LYS A 173 15.82 -14.27 5.51
N LEU A 174 14.84 -15.15 5.36
CA LEU A 174 13.51 -15.01 5.97
C LEU A 174 13.63 -15.09 7.50
N THR A 175 13.22 -14.03 8.20
CA THR A 175 13.29 -13.92 9.68
C THR A 175 11.92 -13.84 10.32
N TYR A 176 10.88 -13.57 9.55
CA TYR A 176 9.50 -13.53 10.02
C TYR A 176 8.58 -14.09 8.94
N SER A 177 7.63 -14.93 9.36
CA SER A 177 6.58 -15.45 8.50
C SER A 177 5.28 -15.53 9.27
N TYR A 178 4.21 -15.09 8.63
CA TYR A 178 2.85 -15.28 9.10
C TYR A 178 1.96 -15.67 7.93
N TYR A 179 1.05 -16.61 8.19
CA TYR A 179 0.02 -16.98 7.23
C TYR A 179 -1.31 -17.23 7.92
N ALA A 180 -2.34 -16.47 7.54
CA ALA A 180 -3.64 -16.50 8.21
C ALA A 180 -4.28 -17.90 8.18
N ILE A 181 -4.14 -18.63 7.08
CA ILE A 181 -4.71 -19.98 6.94
C ILE A 181 -3.89 -21.07 7.63
N ARG A 182 -2.67 -20.76 8.08
CA ARG A 182 -1.79 -21.68 8.84
C ARG A 182 -1.07 -20.93 9.95
N PRO A 183 -1.81 -20.42 10.95
CA PRO A 183 -1.21 -19.57 11.97
C PRO A 183 -0.17 -20.33 12.82
N GLY A 184 -0.28 -21.67 12.92
CA GLY A 184 0.68 -22.53 13.60
C GLY A 184 2.06 -22.63 12.93
N ASP A 185 2.17 -22.25 11.65
CA ASP A 185 3.44 -22.21 10.91
C ASP A 185 4.12 -20.84 11.00
N SER A 186 3.54 -19.90 11.77
CA SER A 186 4.11 -18.56 11.93
C SER A 186 5.36 -18.58 12.79
N PHE A 187 6.34 -17.75 12.47
CA PHE A 187 7.56 -17.63 13.26
C PHE A 187 8.16 -16.23 13.18
N ASN A 188 8.98 -15.92 14.19
CA ASN A 188 9.79 -14.70 14.27
C ASN A 188 11.13 -15.07 14.91
N THR A 189 12.22 -15.05 14.14
CA THR A 189 13.55 -15.45 14.62
C THR A 189 14.31 -14.33 15.33
N ILE A 190 13.75 -13.11 15.41
CA ILE A 190 14.41 -11.95 16.01
C ILE A 190 13.91 -11.72 17.43
N TYR A 191 12.60 -11.83 17.65
CA TYR A 191 11.96 -11.57 18.94
C TYR A 191 11.09 -12.72 19.46
N ASP A 192 11.15 -13.89 18.81
CA ASP A 192 10.36 -15.08 19.17
C ASP A 192 8.87 -14.71 19.32
N ASP A 193 8.26 -15.10 20.44
CA ASP A 193 6.84 -14.87 20.74
C ASP A 193 6.55 -13.47 21.34
N ARG A 194 7.53 -12.55 21.37
CA ARG A 194 7.29 -11.20 21.87
C ARG A 194 6.22 -10.51 21.03
N PRO A 195 5.14 -9.98 21.64
CA PRO A 195 4.11 -9.28 20.91
C PRO A 195 4.63 -8.06 20.15
N LEU A 196 4.22 -7.93 18.88
CA LEU A 196 4.58 -6.82 18.00
C LEU A 196 3.39 -5.86 17.83
N GLU A 197 3.69 -4.56 17.74
CA GLU A 197 2.69 -3.49 17.58
C GLU A 197 2.43 -3.14 16.11
N GLY A 198 1.43 -2.31 15.83
CA GLY A 198 1.11 -1.91 14.46
C GLY A 198 0.66 -3.07 13.56
N TRP A 199 1.11 -3.04 12.31
CA TRP A 199 0.67 -3.89 11.20
C TRP A 199 1.27 -5.30 11.18
N TRP A 200 2.10 -5.67 12.16
CA TRP A 200 2.58 -7.04 12.34
C TRP A 200 1.42 -7.96 12.78
N PRO A 201 0.94 -8.93 11.99
CA PRO A 201 -0.25 -9.71 12.35
C PRO A 201 -0.03 -10.68 13.52
N TRP A 202 1.21 -11.06 13.80
CA TRP A 202 1.62 -12.00 14.84
C TRP A 202 3.05 -11.65 15.33
N PRO A 203 3.47 -12.06 16.53
CA PRO A 203 2.64 -12.41 17.68
C PRO A 203 1.88 -11.17 18.18
N LYS A 204 0.65 -11.35 18.68
CA LYS A 204 -0.14 -10.28 19.31
C LYS A 204 -0.33 -10.55 20.80
N LYS A 205 -0.47 -9.47 21.58
CA LYS A 205 -0.82 -9.55 23.00
C LYS A 205 -2.14 -10.33 23.08
N ARG A 206 -2.17 -11.41 23.86
CA ARG A 206 -3.42 -12.10 24.16
C ARG A 206 -4.36 -11.08 24.79
N GLN A 207 -5.52 -10.89 24.19
CA GLN A 207 -6.58 -10.13 24.86
C GLN A 207 -7.02 -10.99 26.04
N SER A 208 -6.81 -10.49 27.26
CA SER A 208 -7.31 -11.13 28.48
C SER A 208 -8.84 -11.23 28.38
N PRO A 209 -9.47 -12.42 28.47
CA PRO A 209 -10.93 -12.55 28.35
C PRO A 209 -11.74 -11.96 29.53
N LEU A 210 -11.11 -11.22 30.46
CA LEU A 210 -11.73 -10.81 31.72
C LEU A 210 -11.50 -9.33 32.00
N GLN A 211 -12.24 -8.47 31.30
CA GLN A 211 -12.62 -7.13 31.76
C GLN A 211 -14.09 -6.81 31.39
N GLY A 212 -14.95 -7.84 31.36
CA GLY A 212 -16.35 -7.72 30.99
C GLY A 212 -17.37 -8.04 32.09
N CYS A 213 -16.99 -8.62 33.22
CA CYS A 213 -17.95 -9.00 34.27
C CYS A 213 -17.28 -9.03 35.65
N CYS A 214 -17.36 -7.92 36.37
CA CYS A 214 -17.42 -7.91 37.84
C CYS A 214 -18.47 -6.87 38.23
N PRO A 215 -19.75 -7.24 38.45
CA PRO A 215 -20.62 -6.46 39.31
C PRO A 215 -20.42 -6.98 40.74
N TRP A 216 -19.60 -6.29 41.53
CA TRP A 216 -19.74 -6.31 42.98
C TRP A 216 -20.25 -4.94 43.39
N LEU A 217 -21.55 -4.87 43.68
CA LEU A 217 -22.15 -4.37 44.92
C LEU A 217 -23.67 -4.52 44.85
#